data_AF-A0A2V8SSM6-F1
#
_entry.id   AF-A0A2V8SSM6-F1
#
_cell.length_a   1.000
_cell.length_b   1.000
_cell.length_c   1.000
_cell.angle_alpha   90.00
_cell.angle_beta   90.00
_cell.angle_gamma   90.00
#
_symmetry.space_group_name_H-M   'P 1'
#
loop_
_entity.id
_entity.type
_entity.pdbx_description
1 polymer ?
#
loop_
_entity_poly.entity_id
_entity_poly.type
_entity_poly.pdbx_seq_one_letter_code
_entity_poly.pdbx_strand_id
1 'polypeptide(L)'
;MKRKLLIVLALLVVVGALAFFFVVPAAFERRVNGTRQSPPYAASERARALHRTLLVADLHADSLLWDRDLLERAARGHVDIPRLAEGGVALQNFTVVTKVPFG
;
A
#
# COMPACT_ATOMS: atom_id res chain seq x y z
N MET A 1 -15.24 22.44 37.55
CA MET A 1 -15.75 22.26 36.16
C MET A 1 -14.65 22.38 35.11
N LYS A 2 -13.85 23.45 35.09
CA LYS A 2 -12.75 23.66 34.13
C LYS A 2 -11.72 22.51 34.05
N ARG A 3 -11.32 21.91 35.19
CA ARG A 3 -10.39 20.76 35.22
C ARG A 3 -10.94 19.51 34.50
N LYS A 4 -12.24 19.21 34.64
CA LYS A 4 -12.87 18.08 33.94
C LYS A 4 -12.91 18.35 32.43
N LEU A 5 -13.21 19.58 32.03
CA LEU A 5 -13.18 19.99 30.62
C LEU A 5 -11.78 19.85 30.00
N LEU A 6 -10.73 20.28 30.72
CA LEU A 6 -9.35 20.14 30.26
C LEU A 6 -8.93 18.67 30.10
N ILE A 7 -9.36 17.80 31.02
CA ILE A 7 -9.09 16.35 30.93
C ILE A 7 -9.79 15.76 29.70
N VAL A 8 -11.06 16.10 29.47
CA VAL A 8 -11.81 15.63 28.28
C VAL A 8 -11.13 16.12 27.00
N LEU A 9 -10.73 17.40 26.94
CA LEU A 9 -10.04 17.94 25.78
C LEU A 9 -8.70 17.24 25.52
N ALA A 10 -7.89 17.03 26.56
CA ALA A 10 -6.63 16.31 26.45
C ALA A 10 -6.84 14.87 25.94
N LEU A 11 -7.86 14.18 26.45
CA LEU A 11 -8.21 12.84 26.00
C LEU A 11 -8.62 12.82 24.53
N LEU A 12 -9.43 13.79 24.09
CA LEU A 12 -9.82 13.93 22.68
C LEU A 12 -8.61 14.18 21.77
N VAL A 13 -7.63 14.98 22.21
CA VAL A 13 -6.39 15.21 21.44
C VAL A 13 -5.59 13.92 21.33
N VAL A 14 -5.43 13.16 22.42
CA VAL A 14 -4.72 11.88 22.39
C VAL A 14 -5.41 10.88 21.48
N VAL A 15 -6.73 10.72 21.58
CA VAL A 15 -7.50 9.82 20.72
C VAL A 15 -7.42 10.27 19.26
N GLY A 16 -7.54 11.57 19.00
CA GLY A 16 -7.40 12.14 17.66
C GLY A 16 -6.03 11.87 17.05
N ALA A 17 -4.95 12.04 17.83
CA ALA A 17 -3.59 11.74 17.39
C ALA A 17 -3.42 10.24 17.10
N LEU A 18 -3.92 9.35 17.97
CA LEU A 18 -3.86 7.90 17.74
C LEU A 18 -4.60 7.51 16.46
N ALA A 19 -5.81 8.03 16.24
CA ALA A 19 -6.55 7.78 15.01
C ALA A 19 -5.81 8.32 13.78
N PHE A 20 -5.25 9.53 13.88
CA PHE A 20 -4.50 10.17 12.79
C PHE A 20 -3.24 9.40 12.40
N PHE A 21 -2.46 8.89 13.36
CA PHE A 21 -1.22 8.19 13.05
C PHE A 21 -1.43 6.71 12.69
N PHE A 22 -2.41 6.02 13.30
CA PHE A 22 -2.54 4.56 13.15
C PHE A 22 -3.71 4.10 12.27
N VAL A 23 -4.71 4.95 12.00
CA VAL A 23 -5.92 4.54 11.26
C VAL A 23 -6.05 5.28 9.95
N VAL A 24 -5.88 6.60 9.96
CA VAL A 24 -6.11 7.46 8.78
C VAL A 24 -5.22 7.07 7.59
N PRO A 25 -3.89 6.82 7.71
CA PRO A 25 -3.04 6.49 6.57
C PRO A 25 -3.47 5.19 5.89
N ALA A 26 -3.71 4.15 6.68
CA ALA A 26 -4.17 2.85 6.21
C ALA A 26 -5.54 2.90 5.52
N ALA A 27 -6.47 3.66 6.07
CA ALA A 27 -7.80 3.84 5.49
C ALA A 27 -7.75 4.64 4.17
N PHE A 28 -6.92 5.69 4.14
CA PHE A 28 -6.73 6.51 2.96
C PHE A 28 -6.07 5.72 1.82
N GLU A 29 -5.00 4.97 2.12
CA GLU A 29 -4.34 4.09 1.17
C GLU A 29 -5.32 3.11 0.51
N ARG A 30 -6.14 2.40 1.30
CA ARG A 30 -7.15 1.47 0.78
C ARG A 30 -8.12 2.13 -0.19
N ARG A 31 -8.48 3.40 0.07
CA ARG A 31 -9.42 4.15 -0.75
C ARG A 31 -8.82 4.54 -2.10
N VAL A 32 -7.55 4.95 -2.13
CA VAL A 32 -6.92 5.48 -3.35
C VAL A 32 -6.17 4.42 -4.16
N ASN A 33 -5.77 3.30 -3.54
CA ASN A 33 -5.02 2.21 -4.18
C ASN A 33 -5.82 0.90 -4.32
N GLY A 34 -7.07 1.00 -4.77
CA GLY A 34 -7.89 -0.18 -5.07
C GLY A 34 -7.43 -0.93 -6.32
N THR A 35 -7.54 -2.26 -6.35
CA THR A 35 -7.41 -3.07 -7.58
C THR A 35 -8.73 -3.12 -8.33
N ARG A 36 -8.71 -3.02 -9.66
CA ARG A 36 -9.92 -3.20 -10.49
C ARG A 36 -10.39 -4.66 -10.56
N GLN A 37 -9.46 -5.60 -10.44
CA GLN A 37 -9.72 -7.03 -10.50
C GLN A 37 -9.19 -7.71 -9.25
N SER A 38 -10.05 -8.50 -8.63
CA SER A 38 -9.68 -9.37 -7.51
C SER A 38 -9.12 -10.69 -8.04
N PRO A 39 -8.23 -11.36 -7.29
CA PRO A 39 -7.78 -12.71 -7.62
C PRO A 39 -8.96 -13.70 -7.64
N PRO A 40 -8.84 -14.85 -8.35
CA PRO A 40 -7.64 -15.33 -9.03
C PRO A 40 -7.39 -14.66 -10.39
N TYR A 41 -6.12 -14.38 -10.70
CA TYR A 41 -5.71 -13.84 -12.00
C TYR A 41 -5.48 -14.97 -13.01
N ALA A 42 -5.98 -14.79 -14.23
CA ALA A 42 -5.83 -15.75 -15.32
C ALA A 42 -4.96 -15.18 -16.44
N ALA A 43 -4.08 -16.01 -16.99
CA ALA A 43 -3.29 -15.75 -18.18
C ALA A 43 -3.25 -17.02 -19.02
N SER A 44 -3.15 -16.89 -20.35
CA SER A 44 -3.03 -18.04 -21.23
C SER A 44 -1.72 -18.80 -20.98
N GLU A 45 -1.69 -20.10 -21.28
CA GLU A 45 -0.47 -20.90 -21.15
C GLU A 45 0.69 -20.36 -22.00
N ARG A 46 0.38 -19.83 -23.20
CA ARG A 46 1.36 -19.16 -24.05
C ARG A 46 1.97 -17.93 -23.36
N ALA A 47 1.15 -17.09 -22.72
CA ALA A 47 1.64 -15.91 -22.01
C ALA A 47 2.49 -16.29 -20.80
N ARG A 48 2.06 -17.28 -20.01
CA ARG A 48 2.82 -17.81 -18.87
C ARG A 48 4.16 -18.40 -19.31
N ALA A 49 4.20 -19.12 -20.43
CA ALA A 49 5.42 -19.69 -20.99
C ALA A 49 6.41 -18.61 -21.43
N LEU A 50 5.93 -17.58 -22.15
CA LEU A 50 6.76 -16.44 -22.54
C LEU A 50 7.29 -15.68 -21.32
N HIS A 51 6.43 -15.37 -20.35
CA HIS A 51 6.82 -14.58 -19.17
C HIS A 51 7.94 -15.23 -18.36
N ARG A 52 7.94 -16.57 -18.26
CA ARG A 52 9.01 -17.34 -17.58
C ARG A 52 10.39 -17.22 -18.25
N THR A 53 10.48 -16.76 -19.50
CA THR A 53 11.76 -16.56 -20.19
C THR A 53 12.27 -15.12 -20.10
N LEU A 54 11.49 -14.21 -19.52
CA LEU A 54 11.81 -12.78 -19.50
C LEU A 54 12.43 -12.38 -18.16
N LEU A 55 13.37 -11.42 -18.22
CA LEU A 55 13.74 -10.62 -17.06
C LEU A 55 12.82 -9.41 -17.03
N VAL A 56 11.94 -9.36 -16.03
CA VAL A 56 10.92 -8.32 -15.90
C VAL A 56 11.42 -7.25 -14.93
N ALA A 57 11.49 -6.02 -15.41
CA ALA A 57 11.80 -4.85 -14.60
C ALA A 57 10.57 -3.93 -14.54
N ASP A 58 10.04 -3.72 -13.34
CA ASP A 58 9.06 -2.67 -13.09
C ASP A 58 9.81 -1.39 -12.71
N LEU A 59 9.56 -0.33 -13.48
CA LEU A 59 10.31 0.92 -13.43
C LEU A 59 9.72 1.92 -12.44
N HIS A 60 8.52 1.68 -11.88
CA HIS A 60 7.88 2.65 -11.02
C HIS A 60 6.80 2.06 -10.10
N ALA A 61 6.99 2.19 -8.78
CA ALA A 61 5.94 1.95 -7.80
C ALA A 61 6.08 2.87 -6.59
N ASP A 62 5.00 3.58 -6.27
CA ASP A 62 4.91 4.52 -5.14
C ASP A 62 4.58 3.83 -3.81
N SER A 63 5.05 2.60 -3.62
CA SER A 63 4.75 1.82 -2.41
C SER A 63 5.32 2.43 -1.15
N LEU A 64 6.44 3.17 -1.27
CA LEU A 64 7.13 3.83 -0.15
C LEU A 64 6.40 5.08 0.37
N LEU A 65 5.35 5.55 -0.32
CA LEU A 65 4.48 6.61 0.20
C LEU A 65 3.63 6.12 1.38
N TRP A 66 3.53 4.79 1.57
CA TRP A 66 2.62 4.16 2.51
C TRP A 66 3.38 3.41 3.60
N ASP A 67 2.91 3.57 4.84
CA ASP A 67 3.48 2.90 6.00
C ASP A 67 3.05 1.41 6.04
N ARG A 68 3.75 0.59 5.27
CA ARG A 68 3.58 -0.86 5.18
C ARG A 68 4.94 -1.54 5.16
N ASP A 69 5.03 -2.70 5.80
CA ASP A 69 6.11 -3.63 5.52
C ASP A 69 5.86 -4.29 4.15
N LEU A 70 6.78 -4.07 3.20
CA LEU A 70 6.71 -4.64 1.86
C LEU A 70 7.26 -6.07 1.80
N LEU A 71 7.93 -6.55 2.85
CA LEU A 71 8.38 -7.93 2.94
C LEU A 71 7.23 -8.90 3.22
N GLU A 72 6.12 -8.39 3.74
CA GLU A 72 4.92 -9.16 4.04
C GLU A 72 3.83 -8.98 2.98
N ARG A 73 3.02 -10.02 2.77
CA ARG A 73 1.87 -9.94 1.87
C ARG A 73 0.79 -9.07 2.49
N ALA A 74 0.55 -7.90 1.91
CA ALA A 74 -0.40 -6.93 2.45
C ALA A 74 -1.86 -7.22 2.04
N ALA A 75 -2.81 -6.91 2.93
CA ALA A 75 -4.25 -6.94 2.61
C ALA A 75 -4.74 -5.71 1.82
N ARG A 76 -3.84 -4.75 1.53
CA ARG A 76 -4.11 -3.51 0.80
C ARG A 76 -2.91 -3.11 -0.05
N GLY A 77 -3.12 -2.23 -1.04
CA GLY A 77 -2.08 -1.81 -1.97
C GLY A 77 -1.84 -2.86 -3.08
N HIS A 78 -1.05 -2.47 -4.09
CA HIS A 78 -0.82 -3.29 -5.28
C HIS A 78 0.48 -4.10 -5.22
N VAL A 79 1.49 -3.56 -4.55
CA VAL A 79 2.86 -4.07 -4.60
C VAL A 79 3.36 -4.40 -3.19
N ASP A 80 3.92 -5.59 -3.09
CA ASP A 80 4.79 -6.09 -2.02
C ASP A 80 5.73 -7.15 -2.61
N ILE A 81 6.82 -7.46 -1.91
CA ILE A 81 7.86 -8.37 -2.38
C ILE A 81 7.31 -9.79 -2.64
N PRO A 82 6.44 -10.38 -1.80
CA PRO A 82 5.83 -11.68 -2.10
C PRO A 82 5.04 -11.69 -3.43
N ARG A 83 4.24 -10.65 -3.72
CA ARG A 83 3.51 -10.54 -4.99
C ARG A 83 4.45 -10.37 -6.19
N LEU A 84 5.52 -9.60 -6.05
CA LEU A 84 6.51 -9.40 -7.10
C LEU A 84 7.24 -10.71 -7.44
N ALA A 85 7.64 -11.47 -6.41
CA ALA A 85 8.26 -12.77 -6.58
C ALA A 85 7.33 -13.80 -7.25
N GLU A 86 6.06 -13.89 -6.79
CA GLU A 86 5.04 -14.74 -7.43
C GLU A 86 4.74 -14.32 -8.88
N GLY A 87 4.79 -13.01 -9.16
CA GLY A 87 4.59 -12.44 -10.49
C GLY A 87 5.81 -12.52 -11.41
N GLY A 88 6.96 -13.01 -10.93
CA GLY A 88 8.19 -13.12 -11.72
C GLY A 88 8.84 -11.77 -12.05
N VAL A 89 8.68 -10.75 -11.19
CA VAL A 89 9.37 -9.46 -11.34
C VAL A 89 10.77 -9.58 -10.75
N ALA A 90 11.79 -9.34 -11.58
CA ALA A 90 13.20 -9.48 -11.22
C ALA A 90 13.80 -8.19 -10.64
N LEU A 91 13.31 -7.03 -11.08
CA LEU A 91 13.73 -5.72 -10.59
C LEU A 91 12.50 -4.85 -10.36
N GLN A 92 12.43 -4.21 -9.19
CA GLN A 92 11.44 -3.19 -8.86
C GLN A 92 12.15 -1.90 -8.50
N ASN A 93 11.83 -0.83 -9.21
CA ASN A 93 12.21 0.51 -8.80
C ASN A 93 11.12 1.09 -7.88
N PHE A 94 11.50 1.37 -6.63
CA PHE A 94 10.64 2.05 -5.67
C PHE A 94 10.91 3.54 -5.70
N THR A 95 9.91 4.33 -6.04
CA THR A 95 10.02 5.78 -6.15
C THR A 95 9.75 6.46 -4.81
N VAL A 96 10.51 7.52 -4.54
CA VAL A 96 10.36 8.34 -3.33
C VAL A 96 9.51 9.56 -3.67
N VAL A 97 8.20 9.36 -3.68
CA VAL A 97 7.22 10.43 -3.93
C VAL A 97 6.69 11.01 -2.62
N THR A 98 6.19 12.24 -2.67
CA THR A 98 5.66 12.96 -1.49
C THR A 98 4.19 13.32 -1.60
N LYS A 99 3.52 12.97 -2.71
CA LYS A 99 2.15 13.40 -3.00
C LYS A 99 1.37 12.30 -3.73
N VAL A 100 0.11 12.12 -3.33
CA VAL A 100 -0.89 11.34 -4.08
C VAL A 100 -1.46 12.23 -5.19
N PRO A 101 -1.43 11.81 -6.46
CA PRO A 101 -2.05 12.56 -7.54
C PRO A 101 -3.58 12.44 -7.46
N PHE A 102 -4.24 13.57 -7.26
CA PHE A 102 -5.65 13.76 -7.59
C PHE A 102 -5.60 14.62 -8.85
N GLY A 103 -6.07 14.09 -9.97
CA GLY A 103 -6.06 14.80 -11.25
C GLY A 103 -6.66 16.20 -11.16
#